data_AF-A0A1R1XGF7-F1
#
_entry.id   AF-A0A1R1XGF7-F1
#
_cell.length_a   1.000
_cell.length_b   1.000
_cell.length_c   1.000
_cell.angle_alpha   90.00
_cell.angle_beta   90.00
_cell.angle_gamma   90.00
#
_symmetry.space_group_name_H-M   'P 1'
#
loop_
_entity.id
_entity.type
_entity.pdbx_description
1 polymer ?
#
loop_
_entity_poly.entity_id
_entity_poly.type
_entity_poly.pdbx_seq_one_letter_code
_entity_poly.pdbx_strand_id
1 'polypeptide(L)'
;MSLIARLSLASKPFAIASRSMATLSPKQVPAPMSKISTPEEFLTVIGRDCKKHASKFPDWASLFTSKGESMKELGIPVKQRRWILNWTNKMRLGIEPYYIKPSTKNSKKKK
;
A
#
# COMPACT_ATOMS: atom_id res chain seq x y z
N MET A 1 -60.19 22.52 -20.29
CA MET A 1 -59.69 21.43 -19.43
C MET A 1 -58.32 21.02 -19.97
N SER A 2 -57.22 21.52 -19.43
CA SER A 2 -55.88 21.04 -19.83
C SER A 2 -55.07 20.79 -18.57
N LEU A 3 -54.85 19.51 -18.27
CA LEU A 3 -54.18 19.00 -17.08
C LEU A 3 -52.66 19.00 -17.32
N ILE A 4 -51.94 19.78 -16.52
CA ILE A 4 -50.47 19.76 -16.51
C ILE A 4 -50.01 18.54 -15.72
N ALA A 5 -49.47 17.54 -16.41
CA ALA A 5 -48.82 16.39 -15.79
C ALA A 5 -47.44 16.79 -15.25
N ARG A 6 -47.30 16.84 -13.93
CA ARG A 6 -46.00 17.00 -13.25
C ARG A 6 -45.28 15.65 -13.21
N LEU A 7 -44.23 15.49 -14.03
CA LEU A 7 -43.29 14.37 -13.92
C LEU A 7 -42.52 14.51 -12.59
N SER A 8 -42.74 13.56 -11.68
CA SER A 8 -41.98 13.43 -10.43
C SER A 8 -40.72 12.61 -10.69
N LEU A 9 -39.55 13.23 -10.57
CA LEU A 9 -38.26 12.57 -10.71
C LEU A 9 -37.83 12.00 -9.35
N ALA A 10 -38.07 10.72 -9.12
CA ALA A 10 -37.61 10.02 -7.93
C ALA A 10 -36.07 9.91 -7.93
N SER A 11 -35.40 10.64 -7.03
CA SER A 11 -33.96 10.50 -6.78
C SER A 11 -33.71 9.20 -6.00
N LYS A 12 -33.04 8.23 -6.64
CA LYS A 12 -32.61 7.00 -5.96
C LYS A 12 -31.61 7.36 -4.85
N PRO A 13 -31.79 6.92 -3.59
CA PRO A 13 -30.83 7.19 -2.54
C PRO A 13 -29.53 6.43 -2.85
N PHE A 14 -28.43 7.15 -2.90
CA PHE A 14 -27.08 6.58 -2.98
C PHE A 14 -26.80 5.88 -1.66
N ALA A 15 -27.14 4.59 -1.55
CA ALA A 15 -26.89 3.81 -0.36
C ALA A 15 -25.38 3.70 -0.12
N ILE A 16 -24.89 4.37 0.94
CA ILE A 16 -23.51 4.24 1.40
C ILE A 16 -23.39 2.86 2.05
N ALA A 17 -22.84 1.90 1.31
CA ALA A 17 -22.51 0.59 1.87
C ALA A 17 -21.54 0.76 3.05
N SER A 18 -22.03 0.55 4.28
CA SER A 18 -21.21 0.46 5.47
C SER A 18 -20.31 -0.77 5.34
N ARG A 19 -19.00 -0.56 5.17
CA ARG A 19 -18.04 -1.66 5.22
C ARG A 19 -17.99 -2.16 6.65
N SER A 20 -18.41 -3.41 6.86
CA SER A 20 -18.21 -4.13 8.12
C SER A 20 -16.73 -4.03 8.52
N MET A 21 -16.46 -3.47 9.70
CA MET A 21 -15.13 -3.43 10.31
C MET A 21 -14.74 -4.84 10.74
N ALA A 22 -14.14 -5.60 9.83
CA ALA A 22 -13.58 -6.91 10.16
C ALA A 22 -12.55 -6.75 11.29
N THR A 23 -12.61 -7.68 12.26
CA THR A 23 -11.74 -7.75 13.43
C THR A 23 -10.26 -7.66 13.01
N LEU A 24 -9.59 -6.60 13.47
CA LEU A 24 -8.16 -6.37 13.24
C LEU A 24 -7.36 -7.44 14.00
N SER A 25 -7.16 -8.61 13.38
CA SER A 25 -6.18 -9.58 13.86
C SER A 25 -4.83 -8.86 14.00
N PRO A 26 -4.11 -9.02 15.13
CA PRO A 26 -2.83 -8.35 15.34
C PRO A 26 -1.92 -8.65 14.16
N LYS A 27 -1.36 -7.59 13.57
CA LYS A 27 -0.46 -7.68 12.41
C LYS A 27 0.74 -8.54 12.79
N GLN A 28 0.68 -9.83 12.45
CA GLN A 28 1.78 -10.76 12.67
C GLN A 28 3.02 -10.23 11.95
N VAL A 29 4.16 -10.26 12.65
CA VAL A 29 5.46 -10.04 12.04
C VAL A 29 5.80 -11.36 11.34
N PRO A 30 5.92 -11.38 10.00
CA PRO A 30 6.26 -12.60 9.31
C PRO A 30 7.67 -13.04 9.75
N ALA A 31 7.86 -14.35 9.90
CA ALA A 31 9.20 -14.90 10.09
C ALA A 31 10.12 -14.44 8.94
N PRO A 32 11.41 -14.19 9.22
CA PRO A 32 12.36 -13.85 8.17
C PRO A 32 12.36 -14.97 7.13
N MET A 33 12.05 -14.63 5.87
CA MET A 33 12.14 -15.58 4.76
C MET A 33 13.61 -15.81 4.45
N SER A 34 13.96 -17.02 4.00
CA SER A 34 15.32 -17.60 3.99
C SER A 34 16.47 -16.74 3.41
N LYS A 35 16.17 -15.68 2.66
CA LYS A 35 17.15 -14.78 2.02
C LYS A 35 17.09 -13.32 2.50
N ILE A 36 16.10 -12.95 3.31
CA ILE A 36 15.85 -11.56 3.68
C ILE A 36 15.63 -11.50 5.19
N SER A 37 16.68 -11.14 5.90
CA SER A 37 16.66 -11.04 7.36
C SER A 37 16.82 -9.59 7.82
N THR A 38 17.38 -8.71 6.99
CA THR A 38 17.63 -7.31 7.34
C THR A 38 16.67 -6.34 6.64
N PRO A 39 16.31 -5.22 7.28
CA PRO A 39 15.53 -4.15 6.64
C PRO A 39 16.19 -3.63 5.37
N GLU A 40 17.53 -3.53 5.34
CA GLU A 40 18.28 -3.02 4.20
C GLU A 40 18.18 -3.95 2.99
N GLU A 41 18.34 -5.27 3.18
CA GLU A 41 18.14 -6.28 2.12
C GLU A 41 16.75 -6.16 1.53
N PHE A 42 15.73 -6.10 2.38
CA PHE A 42 14.34 -5.98 1.94
C PHE A 42 14.11 -4.72 1.10
N LEU A 43 14.54 -3.55 1.59
CA LEU A 43 14.38 -2.27 0.90
C LEU A 43 15.16 -2.22 -0.43
N THR A 44 16.26 -2.97 -0.52
CA THR A 44 17.04 -3.14 -1.75
C THR A 44 16.28 -4.01 -2.76
N VAL A 45 15.73 -5.15 -2.33
CA VAL A 45 15.00 -6.09 -3.19
C VAL A 45 13.74 -5.48 -3.80
N ILE A 46 12.96 -4.72 -3.02
CA ILE A 46 11.72 -4.10 -3.52
C ILE A 46 11.96 -2.91 -4.45
N GLY A 47 13.18 -2.34 -4.45
CA GLY A 47 13.62 -1.24 -5.29
C GLY A 47 12.89 0.09 -5.05
N ARG A 48 12.67 0.87 -6.13
CA ARG A 48 11.99 2.19 -6.12
C ARG A 48 12.60 3.18 -5.12
N ASP A 49 13.93 3.29 -5.12
CA ASP A 49 14.69 4.20 -4.24
C ASP A 49 14.48 3.99 -2.73
N CYS A 50 13.93 2.83 -2.31
CA CYS A 50 13.65 2.57 -0.90
C CYS A 50 14.91 2.32 -0.05
N LYS A 51 16.02 1.90 -0.67
CA LYS A 51 17.32 1.70 -0.02
C LYS A 51 17.81 2.94 0.74
N LYS A 52 17.53 4.14 0.24
CA LYS A 52 17.93 5.42 0.86
C LYS A 52 17.32 5.64 2.26
N HIS A 53 16.24 4.94 2.58
CA HIS A 53 15.54 5.05 3.86
C HIS A 53 15.88 3.91 4.82
N ALA A 54 16.82 3.02 4.48
CA ALA A 54 17.22 1.90 5.34
C ALA A 54 17.69 2.35 6.72
N SER A 55 18.46 3.44 6.80
CA SER A 55 18.97 4.01 8.07
C SER A 55 17.87 4.48 9.03
N LYS A 56 16.61 4.57 8.59
CA LYS A 56 15.47 4.95 9.45
C LYS A 56 14.82 3.75 10.14
N PHE A 57 15.17 2.52 9.74
CA PHE A 57 14.63 1.28 10.31
C PHE A 57 15.77 0.48 10.95
N PRO A 58 15.90 0.51 12.29
CA PRO A 58 16.98 -0.21 12.97
C PRO A 58 16.78 -1.72 12.90
N ASP A 59 15.55 -2.19 13.09
CA ASP A 59 15.23 -3.61 13.23
C ASP A 59 14.17 -4.08 12.25
N TRP A 60 14.17 -5.38 11.98
CA TRP A 60 13.13 -6.06 11.20
C TRP A 60 11.73 -5.80 11.81
N ALA A 61 11.58 -6.00 13.11
CA ALA A 61 10.31 -5.77 13.80
C ALA A 61 9.82 -4.31 13.69
N SER A 62 10.74 -3.33 13.71
CA SER A 62 10.42 -1.90 13.55
C SER A 62 9.83 -1.62 12.17
N LEU A 63 10.37 -2.25 11.11
CA LEU A 63 9.86 -2.10 9.75
C LEU A 63 8.43 -2.64 9.57
N PHE A 64 8.08 -3.76 10.23
CA PHE A 64 6.73 -4.32 10.12
C PHE A 64 5.71 -3.64 11.05
N THR A 65 6.16 -3.08 12.17
CA THR A 65 5.31 -2.42 13.16
C THR A 65 5.01 -0.96 12.77
N SER A 66 5.94 -0.31 12.08
CA SER A 66 5.79 1.09 11.66
C SER A 66 4.56 1.32 10.79
N LYS A 67 3.82 2.39 11.13
CA LYS A 67 2.65 2.85 10.37
C LYS A 67 3.03 3.95 9.40
N GLY A 68 2.13 4.24 8.45
CA GLY A 68 2.34 5.31 7.47
C GLY A 68 2.53 6.70 8.10
N GLU A 69 1.99 6.92 9.30
CA GLU A 69 2.16 8.13 10.12
C GLU A 69 3.58 8.23 10.69
N SER A 70 4.06 7.18 11.37
CA SER A 70 5.45 7.13 11.88
C SER A 70 6.47 7.30 10.75
N MET A 71 6.22 6.67 9.60
CA MET A 71 7.08 6.85 8.41
C MET A 71 7.01 8.28 7.83
N LYS A 72 5.91 9.01 8.04
CA LYS A 72 5.79 10.42 7.65
C LYS A 72 6.68 11.30 8.53
N GLU A 73 6.69 11.04 9.83
CA GLU A 73 7.55 11.74 10.80
C GLU A 73 9.04 11.50 10.50
N LEU A 74 9.39 10.30 10.03
CA LEU A 74 10.76 9.97 9.58
C LEU A 74 11.17 10.63 8.25
N GLY A 75 10.29 11.40 7.61
CA GLY A 75 10.56 12.11 6.36
C GLY A 75 10.49 11.25 5.10
N ILE A 76 9.90 10.05 5.15
CA ILE A 76 9.80 9.16 3.99
C ILE A 76 8.69 9.67 3.06
N PRO A 77 8.91 9.82 1.74
CA PRO A 77 7.91 10.38 0.85
C PRO A 77 6.74 9.42 0.61
N VAL A 78 5.58 9.96 0.25
CA VAL A 78 4.31 9.22 0.18
C VAL A 78 4.38 7.98 -0.72
N LYS A 79 5.09 8.07 -1.87
CA LYS A 79 5.22 6.96 -2.83
C LYS A 79 5.95 5.77 -2.19
N GLN A 80 7.06 6.03 -1.52
CA GLN A 80 7.88 5.02 -0.84
C GLN A 80 7.12 4.42 0.36
N ARG A 81 6.44 5.25 1.16
CA ARG A 81 5.61 4.76 2.28
C ARG A 81 4.55 3.75 1.82
N ARG A 82 3.78 4.12 0.79
CA ARG A 82 2.76 3.22 0.21
C ARG A 82 3.38 1.94 -0.35
N TRP A 83 4.54 2.06 -0.99
CA TRP A 83 5.25 0.91 -1.55
C TRP A 83 5.71 -0.08 -0.49
N ILE A 84 6.36 0.42 0.56
CA ILE A 84 6.84 -0.39 1.69
C ILE A 84 5.66 -1.06 2.39
N LEU A 85 4.59 -0.32 2.71
CA LEU A 85 3.40 -0.88 3.35
C LEU A 85 2.69 -1.95 2.51
N ASN A 86 2.67 -1.78 1.19
CA ASN A 86 2.13 -2.78 0.28
C ASN A 86 2.96 -4.07 0.32
N TRP A 87 4.30 -3.97 0.33
CA TRP A 87 5.16 -5.13 0.42
C TRP A 87 5.15 -5.82 1.78
N THR A 88 5.14 -5.06 2.88
CA THR A 88 5.02 -5.68 4.21
C THR A 88 3.70 -6.43 4.36
N ASN A 89 2.61 -5.94 3.73
CA ASN A 89 1.36 -6.70 3.65
C ASN A 89 1.51 -7.97 2.81
N LYS A 90 2.12 -7.89 1.62
CA LYS A 90 2.38 -9.08 0.78
C LYS A 90 3.21 -10.14 1.49
N MET A 91 4.21 -9.74 2.27
CA MET A 91 5.02 -10.67 3.07
C MET A 91 4.21 -11.34 4.17
N ARG A 92 3.26 -10.62 4.79
CA ARG A 92 2.29 -11.24 5.73
C ARG A 92 1.39 -12.27 5.06
N LEU A 93 1.16 -12.14 3.76
CA LEU A 93 0.40 -13.09 2.94
C LEU A 93 1.29 -14.23 2.39
N GLY A 94 2.56 -14.32 2.79
CA GLY A 94 3.49 -15.36 2.32
C GLY A 94 4.05 -15.13 0.92
N ILE A 95 3.95 -13.91 0.38
CA ILE A 95 4.52 -13.57 -0.94
C ILE A 95 5.94 -13.05 -0.75
N GLU A 96 6.90 -13.69 -1.41
CA GLU A 96 8.30 -13.28 -1.39
C GLU A 96 8.51 -11.91 -2.07
N PRO A 97 9.33 -11.01 -1.49
CA PRO A 97 9.71 -9.74 -2.10
C PRO A 97 10.46 -9.91 -3.41
N TYR A 98 10.05 -9.16 -4.43
CA TYR A 98 10.79 -9.07 -5.69
C TYR A 98 10.59 -7.70 -6.34
N TYR A 99 11.46 -7.31 -7.26
CA TYR A 99 11.33 -6.03 -7.94
C TYR A 99 10.25 -6.06 -9.04
N ILE A 100 9.09 -5.45 -8.76
CA ILE A 100 8.03 -5.26 -9.77
C ILE A 100 8.43 -4.12 -10.71
N LYS A 101 8.88 -4.48 -11.92
CA LYS A 101 9.24 -3.54 -12.98
C LYS A 101 8.04 -2.65 -13.36
N PRO A 102 8.23 -1.33 -13.53
CA PRO A 102 7.17 -0.46 -14.04
C PRO A 102 6.78 -0.84 -15.47
N SER A 103 5.49 -0.71 -15.80
CA SER A 103 4.99 -0.97 -17.16
C SER A 103 5.59 0.02 -18.16
N THR A 104 6.11 -0.47 -19.28
CA THR A 104 6.76 0.31 -20.34
C THR A 104 5.79 0.85 -21.40
N LYS A 105 4.47 0.85 -21.14
CA LYS A 105 3.43 1.07 -22.17
C LYS A 105 3.57 2.36 -23.00
N ASN A 106 4.27 3.38 -22.51
CA ASN A 106 4.45 4.66 -23.20
C ASN A 106 5.87 4.92 -23.76
N SER A 107 6.85 4.02 -23.60
CA SER A 107 8.21 4.26 -24.11
C SER A 107 8.36 4.04 -25.63
N LYS A 108 7.34 3.49 -26.31
CA LYS A 108 7.34 3.27 -27.77
C LYS A 108 6.83 4.46 -28.61
N LYS A 109 6.48 5.60 -28.01
CA LYS A 109 5.86 6.75 -28.73
C LYS A 109 6.77 7.98 -28.88
N LYS A 110 8.09 7.80 -28.82
CA LYS A 110 9.07 8.82 -29.21
C LYS A 110 9.94 8.24 -30.34
N LYS A 111 9.49 8.42 -31.57
CA LYS A 111 10.32 8.40 -32.77
C LYS A 111 10.01 9.68 -33.54
#